data_AF-A0A2G2XME5-F1
#
_entry.id   AF-A0A2G2XME5-F1
#
_cell.length_a   1.000
_cell.length_b   1.000
_cell.length_c   1.000
_cell.angle_alpha   90.00
_cell.angle_beta   90.00
_cell.angle_gamma   90.00
#
_symmetry.space_group_name_H-M   'P 1'
#
loop_
_entity.id
_entity.type
_entity.pdbx_description
1 polymer ?
#
loop_
_entity_poly.entity_id
_entity_poly.type
_entity_poly.pdbx_seq_one_letter_code
_entity_poly.pdbx_strand_id
1 'polypeptide(L)'
;MMTRGATRMTRLMMGHMGPRYFSTALLRSDAGAGVSGVVGAGMLHGFPASPSEKAVVNWVRNYSVMGSRSASTVALNDDKQPEKDQKAENGDGAAAVAASGGGVEKSVVSYWGVPPTKATKPDGTEWKWNCFRPWETYQADTSIDLTKHHAPVTFLDKFAYWTVKVLRYPTDIFFQRRYGCRAMMLETVAAVPGMVGGMLLHCKSLRRFEQSGGWIKALLEEAENERMHLMTFMEVAKPKWYERALVFAVQGVFFNAYFVTYILSPKLAHRIVGYLEEEAIHSYTEFLKELDNGNIENVPAPAIAIDYWRLPKDSTLRDVVLVVRADEAHHRDVNHFASDIHYQGQQLKDSPAPLGYH
;
A
#
# COMPACT_ATOMS: atom_id res chain seq x y z
N MET A 1 -21.54 73.56 19.66
CA MET A 1 -22.19 72.67 18.66
C MET A 1 -21.74 71.25 19.00
N MET A 2 -22.61 70.30 19.40
CA MET A 2 -23.61 69.59 18.57
C MET A 2 -22.96 68.99 17.30
N THR A 3 -23.09 67.70 16.94
CA THR A 3 -24.18 66.74 17.27
C THR A 3 -23.69 65.27 17.22
N ARG A 4 -24.56 64.32 17.62
CA ARG A 4 -24.37 62.86 17.61
C ARG A 4 -24.23 62.25 16.20
N GLY A 5 -23.62 61.06 16.13
CA GLY A 5 -23.77 60.11 15.01
C GLY A 5 -23.54 58.64 15.46
N ALA A 6 -24.61 57.84 15.50
CA ALA A 6 -24.52 56.36 15.46
C ALA A 6 -24.37 55.93 13.98
N THR A 7 -24.04 54.73 13.52
CA THR A 7 -24.31 53.34 13.95
C THR A 7 -23.37 52.44 13.08
N ARG A 8 -23.25 51.10 13.10
CA ARG A 8 -23.90 49.95 13.77
C ARG A 8 -22.89 48.78 13.73
N MET A 9 -22.79 47.96 14.78
CA MET A 9 -21.97 46.74 14.78
C MET A 9 -22.87 45.51 14.94
N THR A 10 -22.91 44.62 13.95
CA THR A 10 -23.87 43.51 13.92
C THR A 10 -23.28 42.26 14.56
N ARG A 11 -23.71 41.95 15.79
CA ARG A 11 -23.40 40.71 16.51
C ARG A 11 -24.20 39.55 15.91
N LEU A 12 -23.52 38.49 15.46
CA LEU A 12 -24.15 37.23 15.05
C LEU A 12 -24.29 36.27 16.25
N MET A 13 -25.33 35.44 16.21
CA MET A 13 -25.91 34.76 17.37
C MET A 13 -25.24 33.41 17.68
N MET A 14 -25.06 33.13 18.97
CA MET A 14 -24.71 31.81 19.49
C MET A 14 -25.97 30.93 19.50
N GLY A 15 -26.00 29.86 18.69
CA GLY A 15 -27.11 28.92 18.62
C GLY A 15 -26.77 27.59 19.29
N HIS A 16 -27.31 27.34 20.49
CA HIS A 16 -27.23 26.02 21.12
C HIS A 16 -28.12 25.02 20.38
N MET A 17 -27.57 23.86 19.98
CA MET A 17 -28.34 22.67 19.62
C MET A 17 -27.96 21.52 20.54
N GLY A 18 -28.92 21.06 21.36
CA GLY A 18 -28.76 19.87 22.20
C GLY A 18 -28.90 18.56 21.41
N PRO A 19 -28.44 17.43 21.96
CA PRO A 19 -28.47 16.15 21.28
C PRO A 19 -29.91 15.62 21.15
N ARG A 20 -30.31 15.25 19.93
CA ARG A 20 -31.52 14.46 19.69
C ARG A 20 -31.15 12.99 19.67
N TYR A 21 -31.75 12.22 20.57
CA TYR A 21 -31.61 10.77 20.63
C TYR A 21 -32.25 10.10 19.41
N PHE A 22 -31.59 9.09 18.86
CA PHE A 22 -32.17 8.21 17.83
C PHE A 22 -33.17 7.25 18.48
N SER A 23 -34.39 7.17 17.94
CA SER A 23 -35.34 6.09 18.25
C SER A 23 -35.31 5.05 17.15
N THR A 24 -34.93 3.82 17.51
CA THR A 24 -35.01 2.64 16.66
C THR A 24 -36.42 2.04 16.69
N ALA A 25 -37.06 1.91 15.53
CA ALA A 25 -38.27 1.10 15.40
C ALA A 25 -37.90 -0.33 15.02
N LEU A 26 -38.13 -1.28 15.93
CA LEU A 26 -38.05 -2.71 15.66
C LEU A 26 -39.29 -3.14 14.87
N LEU A 27 -39.09 -3.77 13.70
CA LEU A 27 -40.12 -4.62 13.09
C LEU A 27 -39.78 -6.08 13.37
N ARG A 28 -40.75 -6.76 13.98
CA ARG A 28 -40.67 -8.12 14.49
C ARG A 28 -41.08 -9.10 13.39
N SER A 29 -40.21 -10.04 13.04
CA SER A 29 -40.56 -11.16 12.17
C SER A 29 -41.17 -12.30 12.99
N ASP A 30 -42.41 -12.68 12.71
CA ASP A 30 -42.99 -13.94 13.20
C ASP A 30 -42.91 -15.03 12.12
N ALA A 31 -42.92 -16.28 12.57
CA ALA A 31 -42.47 -17.43 11.79
C ALA A 31 -43.62 -18.25 11.18
N GLY A 32 -43.29 -18.91 10.05
CA GLY A 32 -43.76 -20.27 9.77
C GLY A 32 -45.09 -20.44 9.02
N ALA A 33 -45.00 -20.86 7.75
CA ALA A 33 -45.83 -21.91 7.16
C ALA A 33 -45.22 -22.34 5.81
N GLY A 34 -44.98 -23.63 5.63
CA GLY A 34 -44.61 -24.19 4.32
C GLY A 34 -45.82 -24.76 3.60
N VAL A 35 -45.88 -24.62 2.27
CA VAL A 35 -46.78 -25.41 1.40
C VAL A 35 -46.02 -25.80 0.14
N SER A 36 -46.03 -27.09 -0.19
CA SER A 36 -45.46 -27.62 -1.44
C SER A 36 -46.39 -27.36 -2.63
N GLY A 37 -45.83 -27.06 -3.80
CA GLY A 37 -46.56 -26.96 -5.07
C GLY A 37 -45.70 -27.46 -6.23
N VAL A 38 -46.04 -28.63 -6.77
CA VAL A 38 -45.43 -29.24 -7.97
C VAL A 38 -46.47 -29.27 -9.10
N VAL A 39 -46.01 -29.52 -10.34
CA VAL A 39 -46.70 -29.52 -11.66
C VAL A 39 -46.47 -28.18 -12.38
N GLY A 40 -45.78 -28.07 -13.52
CA GLY A 40 -45.61 -28.98 -14.66
C GLY A 40 -46.35 -28.38 -15.88
N ALA A 41 -46.01 -28.58 -17.16
CA ALA A 41 -44.85 -29.14 -17.87
C ALA A 41 -44.93 -28.72 -19.37
N GLY A 42 -43.89 -28.97 -20.18
CA GLY A 42 -43.92 -28.80 -21.66
C GLY A 42 -42.77 -27.90 -22.18
N MET A 43 -41.59 -28.43 -22.56
CA MET A 43 -41.23 -29.21 -23.77
C MET A 43 -41.38 -28.47 -25.11
N LEU A 44 -40.26 -28.36 -25.85
CA LEU A 44 -40.08 -29.00 -27.18
C LEU A 44 -38.58 -29.08 -27.58
N HIS A 45 -38.28 -30.04 -28.46
CA HIS A 45 -36.98 -30.56 -28.96
C HIS A 45 -35.98 -29.52 -29.56
N GLY A 46 -34.68 -29.83 -29.81
CA GLY A 46 -33.89 -31.06 -29.66
C GLY A 46 -32.42 -30.92 -30.17
N PHE A 47 -31.56 -31.92 -29.90
CA PHE A 47 -30.12 -31.98 -30.29
C PHE A 47 -29.89 -32.76 -31.62
N PRO A 48 -28.67 -32.73 -32.23
CA PRO A 48 -27.56 -33.62 -31.83
C PRO A 48 -26.15 -32.95 -31.70
N ALA A 49 -25.18 -33.69 -31.14
CA ALA A 49 -23.80 -33.30 -30.82
C ALA A 49 -22.84 -33.36 -32.06
N SER A 50 -21.58 -32.89 -32.04
CA SER A 50 -20.42 -33.34 -31.22
C SER A 50 -19.12 -32.55 -31.60
N PRO A 51 -17.90 -32.87 -31.09
CA PRO A 51 -17.44 -32.70 -29.70
C PRO A 51 -16.06 -31.97 -29.60
N SER A 52 -15.42 -32.00 -28.42
CA SER A 52 -14.09 -31.44 -28.07
C SER A 52 -14.07 -29.91 -27.84
N GLU A 53 -13.42 -29.33 -26.83
CA GLU A 53 -12.64 -29.83 -25.68
C GLU A 53 -13.01 -29.04 -24.43
N LYS A 54 -13.12 -29.66 -23.24
CA LYS A 54 -12.99 -28.95 -21.95
C LYS A 54 -12.33 -29.83 -20.88
N ALA A 55 -11.43 -29.19 -20.15
CA ALA A 55 -10.65 -29.78 -19.07
C ALA A 55 -11.50 -30.27 -17.89
N VAL A 56 -11.00 -31.29 -17.19
CA VAL A 56 -11.33 -31.55 -15.78
C VAL A 56 -10.02 -31.59 -14.99
N VAL A 57 -9.87 -30.62 -14.10
CA VAL A 57 -8.77 -30.56 -13.13
C VAL A 57 -9.09 -31.50 -11.98
N ASN A 58 -8.19 -32.43 -11.69
CA ASN A 58 -8.15 -33.15 -10.42
C ASN A 58 -6.90 -32.70 -9.65
N TRP A 59 -7.10 -31.91 -8.58
CA TRP A 59 -6.06 -31.73 -7.57
C TRP A 59 -6.64 -32.04 -6.19
N VAL A 60 -5.95 -32.95 -5.49
CA VAL A 60 -6.42 -33.54 -4.25
C VAL A 60 -6.21 -32.58 -3.09
N ARG A 61 -7.27 -32.41 -2.30
CA ARG A 61 -7.33 -31.61 -1.08
C ARG A 61 -6.48 -32.23 0.03
N ASN A 62 -5.42 -31.55 0.47
CA ASN A 62 -4.76 -31.81 1.75
C ASN A 62 -4.14 -30.52 2.32
N TYR A 63 -4.87 -29.86 3.23
CA TYR A 63 -4.31 -28.90 4.17
C TYR A 63 -4.82 -29.25 5.57
N SER A 64 -3.90 -29.57 6.48
CA SER A 64 -4.19 -29.88 7.87
C SER A 64 -4.50 -28.63 8.68
N VAL A 65 -5.29 -28.83 9.74
CA VAL A 65 -5.90 -27.79 10.58
C VAL A 65 -4.94 -27.25 11.64
N MET A 66 -4.80 -25.92 11.72
CA MET A 66 -4.46 -25.20 12.96
C MET A 66 -4.73 -23.69 12.77
N GLY A 67 -5.55 -22.98 13.56
CA GLY A 67 -6.56 -23.39 14.53
C GLY A 67 -7.35 -22.14 14.98
N SER A 68 -8.64 -22.05 14.70
CA SER A 68 -9.44 -20.85 15.03
C SER A 68 -9.82 -20.80 16.51
N ARG A 69 -9.76 -19.61 17.11
CA ARG A 69 -10.53 -19.27 18.32
C ARG A 69 -11.19 -17.90 18.17
N SER A 70 -12.49 -17.91 17.91
CA SER A 70 -13.38 -16.79 18.19
C SER A 70 -14.09 -17.06 19.50
N ALA A 71 -14.07 -16.10 20.42
CA ALA A 71 -14.94 -16.08 21.59
C ALA A 71 -15.18 -14.62 21.99
N SER A 72 -16.27 -14.05 21.49
CA SER A 72 -16.78 -12.76 21.98
C SER A 72 -17.67 -13.02 23.19
N THR A 73 -17.39 -12.36 24.32
CA THR A 73 -18.33 -12.26 25.44
C THR A 73 -18.79 -10.81 25.59
N VAL A 74 -20.10 -10.62 25.50
CA VAL A 74 -20.80 -9.37 25.77
C VAL A 74 -20.59 -8.99 27.24
N ALA A 75 -20.33 -7.71 27.52
CA ALA A 75 -20.36 -7.15 28.86
C ALA A 75 -21.33 -5.96 28.90
N LEU A 76 -22.48 -6.20 29.53
CA LEU A 76 -23.38 -5.18 30.07
C LEU A 76 -23.43 -5.38 31.58
N ASN A 77 -22.96 -4.40 32.34
CA ASN A 77 -23.61 -3.85 33.55
C ASN A 77 -22.68 -2.85 34.25
N ASP A 78 -23.29 -1.78 34.77
CA ASP A 78 -22.71 -0.93 35.82
C ASP A 78 -22.59 -1.72 37.13
N ASP A 79 -21.53 -1.47 37.92
CA ASP A 79 -21.70 -1.09 39.34
C ASP A 79 -20.41 -0.52 39.98
N LYS A 80 -20.56 0.15 41.13
CA LYS A 80 -19.54 1.03 41.75
C LYS A 80 -18.57 0.35 42.73
N GLN A 81 -17.26 0.64 42.62
CA GLN A 81 -16.24 0.90 43.68
C GLN A 81 -16.03 -0.11 44.86
N PRO A 82 -14.96 0.00 45.70
CA PRO A 82 -13.76 0.84 45.63
C PRO A 82 -12.41 0.08 45.78
N GLU A 83 -11.33 0.86 45.94
CA GLU A 83 -9.90 0.54 46.03
C GLU A 83 -9.45 -0.46 47.11
N LYS A 84 -8.24 -1.01 46.91
CA LYS A 84 -7.29 -1.30 48.00
C LYS A 84 -5.84 -1.19 47.53
N ASP A 85 -5.06 -0.35 48.22
CA ASP A 85 -3.61 -0.21 48.03
C ASP A 85 -2.83 -1.49 48.36
N GLN A 86 -1.67 -1.67 47.72
CA GLN A 86 -0.54 -2.37 48.34
C GLN A 86 0.80 -1.73 47.98
N LYS A 87 1.68 -1.65 48.99
CA LYS A 87 2.94 -0.91 49.00
C LYS A 87 4.02 -1.50 48.09
N ALA A 88 4.90 -0.62 47.61
CA ALA A 88 6.24 -0.98 47.19
C ALA A 88 7.21 -1.08 48.39
N GLU A 89 8.14 -2.02 48.34
CA GLU A 89 9.39 -2.01 49.12
C GLU A 89 10.57 -2.20 48.15
N ASN A 90 11.58 -1.34 48.26
CA ASN A 90 12.84 -1.45 47.53
C ASN A 90 13.84 -2.27 48.35
N GLY A 91 14.70 -3.03 47.66
CA GLY A 91 15.89 -3.66 48.24
C GLY A 91 17.09 -3.51 47.30
N ASP A 92 18.06 -2.69 47.68
CA ASP A 92 19.28 -2.43 46.91
C ASP A 92 20.25 -3.63 46.90
N GLY A 93 21.08 -3.70 45.85
CA GLY A 93 22.12 -4.73 45.71
C GLY A 93 23.15 -4.36 44.64
N ALA A 94 23.98 -3.35 44.90
CA ALA A 94 25.02 -2.91 43.97
C ALA A 94 26.32 -3.72 44.10
N ALA A 95 26.87 -4.19 42.97
CA ALA A 95 28.27 -4.61 42.84
C ALA A 95 28.77 -4.23 41.43
N ALA A 96 29.95 -3.61 41.35
CA ALA A 96 30.46 -3.01 40.12
C ALA A 96 31.57 -3.82 39.45
N VAL A 97 31.59 -3.85 38.11
CA VAL A 97 32.77 -4.14 37.29
C VAL A 97 32.81 -3.13 36.13
N ALA A 98 34.00 -2.69 35.74
CA ALA A 98 34.20 -1.45 35.01
C ALA A 98 34.34 -1.57 33.48
N ALA A 99 33.92 -0.48 32.81
CA ALA A 99 34.50 0.11 31.60
C ALA A 99 34.60 -0.71 30.30
N SER A 100 33.66 -0.45 29.38
CA SER A 100 33.99 -0.14 27.99
C SER A 100 33.05 0.98 27.48
N GLY A 101 33.62 1.99 26.82
CA GLY A 101 32.88 3.20 26.43
C GLY A 101 32.12 3.03 25.10
N GLY A 102 30.84 3.39 25.09
CA GLY A 102 29.98 3.45 23.91
C GLY A 102 28.62 4.00 24.34
N GLY A 103 28.12 5.03 23.66
CA GLY A 103 27.02 5.88 24.13
C GLY A 103 25.81 5.14 24.72
N VAL A 104 25.27 5.69 25.81
CA VAL A 104 24.02 5.22 26.43
C VAL A 104 22.88 5.38 25.43
N GLU A 105 22.52 4.30 24.74
CA GLU A 105 21.22 4.20 24.09
C GLU A 105 20.15 4.33 25.18
N LYS A 106 19.48 5.48 25.21
CA LYS A 106 18.27 5.66 26.01
C LYS A 106 17.17 4.85 25.34
N SER A 107 17.10 3.57 25.70
CA SER A 107 16.01 2.68 25.31
C SER A 107 14.67 3.36 25.64
N VAL A 108 13.75 3.36 24.68
CA VAL A 108 12.44 3.99 24.87
C VAL A 108 11.68 3.20 25.92
N VAL A 109 11.58 3.77 27.12
CA VAL A 109 10.81 3.18 28.23
C VAL A 109 9.33 3.32 27.89
N SER A 110 8.72 2.22 27.46
CA SER A 110 7.27 2.18 27.24
C SER A 110 6.53 2.19 28.56
N TYR A 111 5.69 3.22 28.78
CA TYR A 111 4.75 3.27 29.91
C TYR A 111 3.87 2.02 30.00
N TRP A 112 3.52 1.45 28.84
CA TRP A 112 2.71 0.23 28.71
C TRP A 112 3.52 -1.07 28.80
N GLY A 113 4.82 -1.00 29.13
CA GLY A 113 5.70 -2.18 29.24
C GLY A 113 6.00 -2.87 27.90
N VAL A 114 5.63 -2.26 26.75
CA VAL A 114 5.92 -2.82 25.41
C VAL A 114 7.43 -2.82 25.20
N PRO A 115 8.10 -3.99 25.12
CA PRO A 115 9.55 -4.05 24.97
C PRO A 115 9.95 -3.69 23.52
N PRO A 116 11.16 -3.14 23.30
CA PRO A 116 11.69 -2.99 21.95
C PRO A 116 11.86 -4.38 21.31
N THR A 117 11.14 -4.64 20.22
CA THR A 117 11.19 -5.92 19.51
C THR A 117 12.53 -6.09 18.81
N LYS A 118 13.43 -6.90 19.40
CA LYS A 118 14.61 -7.42 18.69
C LYS A 118 14.17 -8.54 17.76
N ALA A 119 14.37 -8.35 16.46
CA ALA A 119 14.20 -9.40 15.46
C ALA A 119 15.57 -10.00 15.10
N THR A 120 15.57 -11.20 14.52
CA THR A 120 16.76 -11.88 14.01
C THR A 120 16.57 -12.31 12.56
N LYS A 121 17.67 -12.43 11.84
CA LYS A 121 17.72 -13.05 10.52
C LYS A 121 17.52 -14.58 10.62
N PRO A 122 17.19 -15.26 9.52
CA PRO A 122 17.16 -16.73 9.47
C PRO A 122 18.50 -17.40 9.83
N ASP A 123 19.63 -16.70 9.69
CA ASP A 123 20.97 -17.15 10.10
C ASP A 123 21.30 -16.91 11.59
N GLY A 124 20.34 -16.37 12.36
CA GLY A 124 20.48 -16.07 13.78
C GLY A 124 21.14 -14.72 14.10
N THR A 125 21.62 -13.97 13.10
CA THR A 125 22.20 -12.64 13.33
C THR A 125 21.14 -11.58 13.65
N GLU A 126 21.52 -10.48 14.32
CA GLU A 126 20.59 -9.43 14.73
C GLU A 126 20.02 -8.67 13.52
N TRP A 127 18.70 -8.44 13.54
CA TRP A 127 18.02 -7.66 12.50
C TRP A 127 18.17 -6.16 12.78
N LYS A 128 19.05 -5.52 12.01
CA LYS A 128 19.40 -4.10 12.18
C LYS A 128 18.36 -3.09 11.69
N TRP A 129 17.27 -3.54 11.05
CA TRP A 129 16.28 -2.64 10.43
C TRP A 129 15.05 -2.43 11.32
N ASN A 130 14.72 -1.15 11.54
CA ASN A 130 13.53 -0.74 12.29
C ASN A 130 12.34 -0.38 11.39
N CYS A 131 12.57 -0.23 10.07
CA CYS A 131 11.59 0.21 9.08
C CYS A 131 10.93 -0.92 8.28
N PHE A 132 11.34 -2.17 8.48
CA PHE A 132 10.72 -3.40 7.96
C PHE A 132 11.25 -4.61 8.75
N ARG A 133 10.64 -5.77 8.58
CA ARG A 133 10.87 -7.01 9.35
C ARG A 133 11.29 -8.18 8.46
N PRO A 134 11.93 -9.24 9.00
CA PRO A 134 12.40 -10.37 8.20
C PRO A 134 11.31 -11.06 7.37
N TRP A 135 10.06 -11.07 7.83
CA TRP A 135 8.92 -11.67 7.12
C TRP A 135 8.29 -10.78 6.03
N GLU A 136 8.68 -9.50 5.97
CA GLU A 136 8.27 -8.55 4.91
C GLU A 136 9.28 -8.54 3.72
N THR A 137 10.35 -9.33 3.83
CA THR A 137 11.37 -9.51 2.78
C THR A 137 10.98 -10.62 1.81
N TYR A 138 11.40 -10.52 0.55
CA TYR A 138 11.07 -11.50 -0.49
C TYR A 138 12.22 -11.63 -1.50
N GLN A 139 12.04 -12.47 -2.53
CA GLN A 139 12.88 -12.52 -3.73
C GLN A 139 12.01 -12.11 -4.90
N ALA A 140 12.42 -11.12 -5.69
CA ALA A 140 11.65 -10.64 -6.83
C ALA A 140 11.77 -11.60 -8.04
N ASP A 141 10.66 -11.82 -8.73
CA ASP A 141 10.59 -12.59 -9.97
C ASP A 141 11.13 -11.79 -11.16
N THR A 142 12.45 -11.82 -11.31
CA THR A 142 13.14 -11.26 -12.48
C THR A 142 12.81 -11.95 -13.82
N SER A 143 11.97 -13.01 -13.84
CA SER A 143 11.46 -13.63 -15.07
C SER A 143 10.18 -12.98 -15.62
N ILE A 144 9.60 -12.01 -14.90
CA ILE A 144 8.42 -11.26 -15.33
C ILE A 144 8.61 -10.59 -16.71
N ASP A 145 7.57 -10.68 -17.56
CA ASP A 145 7.62 -10.13 -18.92
C ASP A 145 7.58 -8.59 -18.90
N LEU A 146 8.74 -7.99 -19.14
CA LEU A 146 8.95 -6.55 -19.22
C LEU A 146 8.36 -5.91 -20.50
N THR A 147 7.94 -6.70 -21.49
CA THR A 147 7.48 -6.20 -22.79
C THR A 147 5.97 -5.97 -22.90
N LYS A 148 5.18 -6.41 -21.90
CA LYS A 148 3.73 -6.10 -21.85
C LYS A 148 3.50 -4.59 -21.86
N HIS A 149 2.61 -4.17 -22.74
CA HIS A 149 2.09 -2.81 -22.86
C HIS A 149 0.57 -2.86 -22.99
N HIS A 150 -0.15 -2.08 -22.17
CA HIS A 150 -1.60 -1.97 -22.35
C HIS A 150 -1.93 -0.98 -23.47
N ALA A 151 -2.42 -1.47 -24.61
CA ALA A 151 -2.82 -0.62 -25.73
C ALA A 151 -3.95 0.35 -25.32
N PRO A 152 -3.79 1.68 -25.47
CA PRO A 152 -4.80 2.65 -25.03
C PRO A 152 -6.02 2.66 -25.96
N VAL A 153 -7.02 1.80 -25.69
CA VAL A 153 -8.22 1.65 -26.52
C VAL A 153 -9.26 2.72 -26.21
N THR A 154 -9.67 2.86 -24.94
CA THR A 154 -10.75 3.78 -24.55
C THR A 154 -10.28 5.24 -24.48
N PHE A 155 -11.23 6.18 -24.39
CA PHE A 155 -10.90 7.59 -24.17
C PHE A 155 -10.10 7.82 -22.89
N LEU A 156 -10.45 7.14 -21.80
CA LEU A 156 -9.77 7.30 -20.52
C LEU A 156 -8.37 6.64 -20.52
N ASP A 157 -8.17 5.53 -21.24
CA ASP A 157 -6.83 4.95 -21.39
C ASP A 157 -5.93 5.85 -22.24
N LYS A 158 -6.46 6.44 -23.32
CA LYS A 158 -5.76 7.45 -24.13
C LYS A 158 -5.40 8.67 -23.30
N PHE A 159 -6.31 9.15 -22.45
CA PHE A 159 -6.06 10.27 -21.55
C PHE A 159 -4.98 9.94 -20.51
N ALA A 160 -5.03 8.74 -19.90
CA ALA A 160 -4.01 8.27 -18.97
C ALA A 160 -2.63 8.20 -19.63
N TYR A 161 -2.54 7.51 -20.78
CA TYR A 161 -1.30 7.37 -21.55
C TYR A 161 -0.69 8.73 -21.93
N TRP A 162 -1.50 9.65 -22.48
CA TRP A 162 -1.03 10.99 -22.82
C TRP A 162 -0.64 11.81 -21.60
N THR A 163 -1.33 11.66 -20.46
CA THR A 163 -0.96 12.32 -19.21
C THR A 163 0.45 11.89 -18.78
N VAL A 164 0.72 10.59 -18.79
CA VAL A 164 2.05 10.06 -18.44
C VAL A 164 3.13 10.53 -19.43
N LYS A 165 2.88 10.45 -20.74
CA LYS A 165 3.85 10.96 -21.75
C LYS A 165 4.12 12.46 -21.61
N VAL A 166 3.12 13.26 -21.26
CA VAL A 166 3.29 14.70 -20.99
C VAL A 166 4.05 14.96 -19.69
N LEU A 167 3.84 14.16 -18.63
CA LEU A 167 4.60 14.25 -17.38
C LEU A 167 6.07 13.82 -17.54
N ARG A 168 6.35 12.90 -18.46
CA ARG A 168 7.71 12.45 -18.78
C ARG A 168 8.57 13.53 -19.46
N TYR A 169 7.99 14.36 -20.34
CA TYR A 169 8.75 15.38 -21.08
C TYR A 169 9.55 16.37 -20.18
N PRO A 170 8.94 17.03 -19.17
CA PRO A 170 9.68 17.94 -18.31
C PRO A 170 10.66 17.22 -17.37
N THR A 171 10.40 15.97 -16.96
CA THR A 171 11.32 15.21 -16.11
C THR A 171 12.55 14.73 -16.90
N ASP A 172 12.39 14.27 -18.13
CA ASP A 172 13.50 13.96 -19.04
C ASP A 172 14.42 15.19 -19.24
N ILE A 173 13.84 16.39 -19.42
CA ILE A 173 14.60 17.65 -19.56
C ILE A 173 15.30 18.06 -18.26
N PHE A 174 14.63 17.97 -17.11
CA PHE A 174 15.16 18.43 -15.82
C PHE A 174 16.29 17.53 -15.30
N PHE A 175 16.18 16.21 -15.48
CA PHE A 175 17.15 15.25 -14.93
C PHE A 175 18.26 14.85 -15.90
N GLN A 176 18.00 14.85 -17.21
CA GLN A 176 18.97 14.42 -18.23
C GLN A 176 19.64 13.08 -17.84
N ARG A 177 20.98 13.02 -17.87
CA ARG A 177 21.77 11.82 -17.50
C ARG A 177 22.00 11.63 -15.99
N ARG A 178 21.30 12.35 -15.10
CA ARG A 178 21.44 12.18 -13.63
C ARG A 178 20.60 11.00 -13.11
N TYR A 179 20.80 9.79 -13.64
CA TYR A 179 19.94 8.61 -13.38
C TYR A 179 19.67 8.33 -11.89
N GLY A 180 20.69 8.31 -11.03
CA GLY A 180 20.49 8.08 -9.58
C GLY A 180 19.67 9.18 -8.89
N CYS A 181 19.80 10.45 -9.30
CA CYS A 181 18.97 11.53 -8.77
C CYS A 181 17.57 11.56 -9.39
N ARG A 182 17.42 11.06 -10.63
CA ARG A 182 16.15 10.90 -11.32
C ARG A 182 15.30 9.84 -10.63
N ALA A 183 15.82 8.61 -10.47
CA ALA A 183 15.14 7.50 -9.81
C ALA A 183 14.66 7.95 -8.43
N MET A 184 15.60 8.30 -7.53
CA MET A 184 15.31 8.85 -6.20
C MET A 184 14.22 9.94 -6.17
N MET A 185 14.13 10.83 -7.16
CA MET A 185 13.05 11.83 -7.20
C MET A 185 11.72 11.30 -7.75
N LEU A 186 11.73 10.35 -8.68
CA LEU A 186 10.52 9.68 -9.17
C LEU A 186 9.92 8.75 -8.12
N GLU A 187 10.73 8.00 -7.35
CA GLU A 187 10.26 7.15 -6.23
C GLU A 187 9.40 7.94 -5.22
N THR A 188 9.75 9.20 -4.97
CA THR A 188 8.97 10.06 -4.04
C THR A 188 7.56 10.37 -4.54
N VAL A 189 7.31 10.20 -5.84
CA VAL A 189 6.01 10.38 -6.48
C VAL A 189 5.32 9.03 -6.66
N ALA A 190 6.05 7.98 -7.04
CA ALA A 190 5.55 6.63 -7.25
C ALA A 190 5.07 5.95 -5.95
N ALA A 191 5.61 6.31 -4.78
CA ALA A 191 5.06 5.88 -3.48
C ALA A 191 3.68 6.50 -3.11
N VAL A 192 3.17 7.49 -3.87
CA VAL A 192 1.93 8.21 -3.52
C VAL A 192 0.64 7.50 -3.96
N PRO A 193 0.51 6.96 -5.19
CA PRO A 193 -0.71 6.33 -5.67
C PRO A 193 -1.23 5.18 -4.81
N GLY A 194 -0.38 4.22 -4.46
CA GLY A 194 -0.75 3.09 -3.59
C GLY A 194 -1.26 3.54 -2.23
N MET A 195 -0.59 4.53 -1.60
CA MET A 195 -1.01 5.12 -0.33
C MET A 195 -2.39 5.79 -0.42
N VAL A 196 -2.63 6.58 -1.46
CA VAL A 196 -3.92 7.25 -1.68
C VAL A 196 -5.04 6.24 -1.97
N GLY A 197 -4.77 5.24 -2.82
CA GLY A 197 -5.74 4.20 -3.16
C GLY A 197 -6.08 3.32 -1.97
N GLY A 198 -5.06 2.82 -1.26
CA GLY A 198 -5.19 2.05 -0.03
C GLY A 198 -5.98 2.79 1.05
N MET A 199 -5.66 4.07 1.30
CA MET A 199 -6.41 4.94 2.23
C MET A 199 -7.89 5.10 1.81
N LEU A 200 -8.15 5.43 0.54
CA LEU A 200 -9.52 5.65 0.05
C LEU A 200 -10.36 4.36 0.08
N LEU A 201 -9.76 3.21 -0.24
CA LEU A 201 -10.38 1.89 -0.11
C LEU A 201 -10.59 1.50 1.36
N HIS A 202 -9.65 1.81 2.26
CA HIS A 202 -9.79 1.58 3.70
C HIS A 202 -10.97 2.36 4.27
N CYS A 203 -11.03 3.67 4.04
CA CYS A 203 -12.17 4.49 4.43
C CYS A 203 -13.48 4.06 3.74
N LYS A 204 -13.44 3.41 2.57
CA LYS A 204 -14.62 2.88 1.85
C LYS A 204 -15.13 1.60 2.50
N SER A 205 -14.21 0.69 2.84
CA SER A 205 -14.48 -0.53 3.60
C SER A 205 -15.15 -0.22 4.93
N LEU A 206 -14.57 0.69 5.73
CA LEU A 206 -15.13 1.11 7.02
C LEU A 206 -16.53 1.69 6.89
N ARG A 207 -16.75 2.70 6.03
CA ARG A 207 -18.05 3.40 5.92
C ARG A 207 -19.17 2.57 5.28
N ARG A 208 -18.84 1.41 4.68
CA ARG A 208 -19.80 0.47 4.09
C ARG A 208 -19.90 -0.85 4.85
N PHE A 209 -19.04 -1.10 5.83
CA PHE A 209 -18.89 -2.40 6.52
C PHE A 209 -18.63 -3.56 5.53
N GLU A 210 -17.81 -3.33 4.51
CA GLU A 210 -17.51 -4.29 3.44
C GLU A 210 -16.04 -4.73 3.42
N GLN A 211 -15.78 -5.98 3.05
CA GLN A 211 -14.43 -6.48 2.78
C GLN A 211 -13.83 -5.83 1.51
N SER A 212 -12.51 -5.80 1.42
CA SER A 212 -11.76 -5.12 0.33
C SER A 212 -11.10 -6.05 -0.69
N GLY A 213 -11.28 -7.37 -0.58
CA GLY A 213 -10.65 -8.34 -1.49
C GLY A 213 -9.12 -8.39 -1.39
N GLY A 214 -8.51 -7.86 -0.33
CA GLY A 214 -7.05 -7.76 -0.18
C GLY A 214 -6.43 -6.49 -0.76
N TRP A 215 -7.17 -5.70 -1.54
CA TRP A 215 -6.63 -4.53 -2.27
C TRP A 215 -6.09 -3.40 -1.38
N ILE A 216 -6.61 -3.24 -0.16
CA ILE A 216 -6.00 -2.31 0.81
C ILE A 216 -4.57 -2.74 1.14
N LYS A 217 -4.34 -4.04 1.29
CA LYS A 217 -3.02 -4.59 1.62
C LYS A 217 -2.08 -4.42 0.42
N ALA A 218 -2.49 -4.86 -0.77
CA ALA A 218 -1.68 -4.77 -1.99
C ALA A 218 -1.21 -3.33 -2.29
N LEU A 219 -2.11 -2.34 -2.23
CA LEU A 219 -1.75 -0.94 -2.53
C LEU A 219 -0.88 -0.28 -1.44
N LEU A 220 -0.93 -0.77 -0.20
CA LEU A 220 -0.03 -0.29 0.86
C LEU A 220 1.33 -1.00 0.82
N GLU A 221 1.38 -2.26 0.37
CA GLU A 221 2.64 -2.97 0.08
C GLU A 221 3.36 -2.36 -1.13
N GLU A 222 2.63 -2.01 -2.21
CA GLU A 222 3.13 -1.22 -3.34
C GLU A 222 3.76 0.11 -2.86
N ALA A 223 3.00 0.93 -2.12
CA ALA A 223 3.52 2.20 -1.59
C ALA A 223 4.71 2.05 -0.61
N GLU A 224 4.83 0.90 0.06
CA GLU A 224 6.00 0.57 0.89
C GLU A 224 7.19 0.11 0.04
N ASN A 225 6.96 -0.67 -1.02
CA ASN A 225 8.00 -1.13 -1.93
C ASN A 225 8.66 0.06 -2.65
N GLU A 226 7.87 0.96 -3.23
CA GLU A 226 8.30 2.26 -3.77
C GLU A 226 9.13 3.09 -2.76
N ARG A 227 8.71 3.09 -1.49
CA ARG A 227 9.47 3.73 -0.41
C ARG A 227 10.79 3.01 -0.13
N MET A 228 10.88 1.70 -0.34
CA MET A 228 12.11 0.92 -0.18
C MET A 228 13.08 1.09 -1.37
N HIS A 229 12.57 1.33 -2.59
CA HIS A 229 13.36 1.80 -3.73
C HIS A 229 14.03 3.14 -3.39
N LEU A 230 13.24 4.12 -2.93
CA LEU A 230 13.74 5.44 -2.49
C LEU A 230 14.86 5.31 -1.44
N MET A 231 14.62 4.55 -0.37
CA MET A 231 15.59 4.39 0.72
C MET A 231 16.87 3.69 0.25
N THR A 232 16.76 2.78 -0.72
CA THR A 232 17.91 2.12 -1.35
C THR A 232 18.74 3.11 -2.17
N PHE A 233 18.11 3.91 -3.04
CA PHE A 233 18.85 4.90 -3.83
C PHE A 233 19.40 6.06 -2.99
N MET A 234 18.82 6.37 -1.83
CA MET A 234 19.35 7.38 -0.89
C MET A 234 20.71 7.00 -0.27
N GLU A 235 21.05 5.72 -0.16
CA GLU A 235 22.38 5.27 0.27
C GLU A 235 23.45 5.53 -0.82
N VAL A 236 23.05 5.57 -2.10
CA VAL A 236 23.93 5.81 -3.25
C VAL A 236 23.99 7.29 -3.62
N ALA A 237 22.87 8.03 -3.52
CA ALA A 237 22.74 9.42 -3.93
C ALA A 237 22.08 10.29 -2.84
N LYS A 238 22.80 11.34 -2.39
CA LYS A 238 22.30 12.25 -1.35
C LYS A 238 21.62 13.49 -1.97
N PRO A 239 20.32 13.74 -1.73
CA PRO A 239 19.61 14.88 -2.30
C PRO A 239 20.05 16.21 -1.68
N LYS A 240 20.19 17.24 -2.51
CA LYS A 240 20.43 18.61 -2.07
C LYS A 240 19.15 19.26 -1.54
N TRP A 241 19.29 20.36 -0.79
CA TRP A 241 18.15 21.04 -0.16
C TRP A 241 17.06 21.47 -1.16
N TYR A 242 17.44 21.92 -2.36
CA TYR A 242 16.50 22.34 -3.39
C TYR A 242 15.80 21.15 -4.07
N GLU A 243 16.45 19.99 -4.15
CA GLU A 243 15.84 18.74 -4.64
C GLU A 243 14.76 18.28 -3.63
N ARG A 244 15.04 18.39 -2.33
CA ARG A 244 14.05 18.13 -1.26
C ARG A 244 12.88 19.12 -1.27
N ALA A 245 13.14 20.41 -1.53
CA ALA A 245 12.08 21.42 -1.67
C ALA A 245 11.21 21.17 -2.91
N LEU A 246 11.81 20.70 -4.02
CA LEU A 246 11.10 20.30 -5.22
C LEU A 246 10.22 19.05 -4.97
N VAL A 247 10.73 18.03 -4.27
CA VAL A 247 9.93 16.86 -3.84
C VAL A 247 8.70 17.30 -3.06
N PHE A 248 8.85 18.19 -2.06
CA PHE A 248 7.73 18.69 -1.27
C PHE A 248 6.66 19.40 -2.13
N ALA A 249 7.10 20.24 -3.08
CA ALA A 249 6.18 20.93 -3.99
C ALA A 249 5.46 19.96 -4.96
N VAL A 250 6.20 19.01 -5.55
CA VAL A 250 5.65 18.01 -6.47
C VAL A 250 4.68 17.08 -5.76
N GLN A 251 5.04 16.54 -4.60
CA GLN A 251 4.12 15.73 -3.78
C GLN A 251 2.87 16.52 -3.38
N GLY A 252 3.01 17.79 -2.98
CA GLY A 252 1.89 18.66 -2.63
C GLY A 252 0.86 18.81 -3.77
N VAL A 253 1.32 18.94 -5.02
CA VAL A 253 0.43 19.01 -6.19
C VAL A 253 -0.09 17.62 -6.57
N PHE A 254 0.80 16.64 -6.71
CA PHE A 254 0.48 15.30 -7.23
C PHE A 254 -0.46 14.53 -6.30
N PHE A 255 -0.23 14.57 -4.98
CA PHE A 255 -1.11 13.94 -3.98
C PHE A 255 -2.55 14.42 -4.13
N ASN A 256 -2.76 15.74 -4.21
CA ASN A 256 -4.10 16.33 -4.32
C ASN A 256 -4.75 16.00 -5.67
N ALA A 257 -3.99 16.09 -6.77
CA ALA A 257 -4.48 15.74 -8.10
C ALA A 257 -4.87 14.26 -8.21
N TYR A 258 -4.03 13.36 -7.70
CA TYR A 258 -4.27 11.91 -7.72
C TYR A 258 -5.41 11.52 -6.78
N PHE A 259 -5.51 12.11 -5.58
CA PHE A 259 -6.63 11.93 -4.65
C PHE A 259 -7.99 12.29 -5.28
N VAL A 260 -8.09 13.45 -5.94
CA VAL A 260 -9.31 13.84 -6.66
C VAL A 260 -9.58 12.89 -7.82
N THR A 261 -8.54 12.51 -8.58
CA THR A 261 -8.67 11.56 -9.70
C THR A 261 -9.19 10.20 -9.24
N TYR A 262 -8.69 9.66 -8.13
CA TYR A 262 -9.12 8.38 -7.57
C TYR A 262 -10.56 8.43 -7.04
N ILE A 263 -10.99 9.54 -6.43
CA ILE A 263 -12.39 9.74 -6.01
C ILE A 263 -13.34 9.76 -7.22
N LEU A 264 -12.96 10.45 -8.30
CA LEU A 264 -13.78 10.58 -9.50
C LEU A 264 -13.80 9.30 -10.36
N SER A 265 -12.66 8.61 -10.48
CA SER A 265 -12.49 7.46 -11.36
C SER A 265 -11.30 6.59 -10.93
N PRO A 266 -11.50 5.59 -10.05
CA PRO A 266 -10.45 4.64 -9.65
C PRO A 266 -9.82 3.93 -10.85
N LYS A 267 -10.62 3.59 -11.89
CA LYS A 267 -10.11 2.99 -13.13
C LYS A 267 -9.13 3.87 -13.89
N LEU A 268 -9.37 5.19 -13.92
CA LEU A 268 -8.45 6.13 -14.54
C LEU A 268 -7.18 6.25 -13.70
N ALA A 269 -7.33 6.36 -12.37
CA ALA A 269 -6.21 6.46 -11.45
C ALA A 269 -5.26 5.25 -11.59
N HIS A 270 -5.79 4.03 -11.48
CA HIS A 270 -5.01 2.80 -11.70
C HIS A 270 -4.42 2.70 -13.12
N ARG A 271 -5.12 3.16 -14.17
CA ARG A 271 -4.53 3.17 -15.53
C ARG A 271 -3.38 4.17 -15.67
N ILE A 272 -3.44 5.32 -14.98
CA ILE A 272 -2.33 6.29 -14.94
C ILE A 272 -1.12 5.63 -14.29
N VAL A 273 -1.29 4.95 -13.15
CA VAL A 273 -0.22 4.21 -12.46
C VAL A 273 0.38 3.13 -13.37
N GLY A 274 -0.45 2.26 -13.96
CA GLY A 274 0.03 1.22 -14.87
C GLY A 274 0.84 1.75 -16.07
N TYR A 275 0.56 2.99 -16.53
CA TYR A 275 1.41 3.65 -17.53
C TYR A 275 2.64 4.35 -16.95
N LEU A 276 2.62 4.87 -15.72
CA LEU A 276 3.82 5.35 -15.04
C LEU A 276 4.85 4.23 -14.94
N GLU A 277 4.41 3.02 -14.58
CA GLU A 277 5.35 1.93 -14.34
C GLU A 277 5.89 1.35 -15.65
N GLU A 278 5.14 1.42 -16.76
CA GLU A 278 5.70 1.19 -18.10
C GLU A 278 6.87 2.15 -18.43
N GLU A 279 6.79 3.43 -18.00
CA GLU A 279 7.90 4.37 -18.14
C GLU A 279 9.03 4.12 -17.12
N ALA A 280 8.73 3.57 -15.94
CA ALA A 280 9.71 3.16 -14.93
C ALA A 280 10.53 1.97 -15.42
N ILE A 281 9.88 0.89 -15.92
CA ILE A 281 10.53 -0.27 -16.55
C ILE A 281 11.46 0.17 -17.69
N HIS A 282 11.01 1.10 -18.54
CA HIS A 282 11.85 1.71 -19.57
C HIS A 282 13.05 2.44 -18.95
N SER A 283 12.83 3.29 -17.94
CA SER A 283 13.87 4.11 -17.31
C SER A 283 14.95 3.25 -16.65
N TYR A 284 14.56 2.17 -15.95
CA TYR A 284 15.50 1.22 -15.35
C TYR A 284 16.20 0.33 -16.39
N THR A 285 15.54 0.02 -17.51
CA THR A 285 16.21 -0.66 -18.63
C THR A 285 17.30 0.20 -19.27
N GLU A 286 17.10 1.52 -19.39
CA GLU A 286 18.17 2.44 -19.81
C GLU A 286 19.27 2.57 -18.75
N PHE A 287 18.93 2.58 -17.46
CA PHE A 287 19.92 2.60 -16.37
C PHE A 287 20.81 1.34 -16.42
N LEU A 288 20.24 0.15 -16.64
CA LEU A 288 21.01 -1.09 -16.81
C LEU A 288 21.97 -1.02 -18.00
N LYS A 289 21.56 -0.43 -19.14
CA LYS A 289 22.45 -0.21 -20.29
C LYS A 289 23.62 0.73 -19.95
N GLU A 290 23.38 1.80 -19.21
CA GLU A 290 24.43 2.74 -18.81
C GLU A 290 25.42 2.11 -17.79
N LEU A 291 24.95 1.21 -16.92
CA LEU A 291 25.80 0.37 -16.06
C LEU A 291 26.62 -0.64 -16.90
N ASP A 292 25.99 -1.35 -17.82
CA ASP A 292 26.63 -2.37 -18.68
C ASP A 292 27.66 -1.76 -19.65
N ASN A 293 27.43 -0.52 -20.10
CA ASN A 293 28.39 0.26 -20.89
C ASN A 293 29.54 0.85 -20.05
N GLY A 294 29.48 0.77 -18.71
CA GLY A 294 30.47 1.39 -17.81
C GLY A 294 30.37 2.91 -17.69
N ASN A 295 29.28 3.54 -18.15
CA ASN A 295 29.04 4.98 -18.00
C ASN A 295 28.65 5.34 -16.55
N ILE A 296 28.15 4.38 -15.78
CA ILE A 296 27.85 4.50 -14.35
C ILE A 296 28.63 3.41 -13.60
N GLU A 297 29.22 3.78 -12.46
CA GLU A 297 29.99 2.86 -11.62
C GLU A 297 29.06 1.83 -10.95
N ASN A 298 29.34 0.55 -11.18
CA ASN A 298 28.59 -0.57 -10.59
C ASN A 298 29.09 -0.88 -9.16
N VAL A 299 28.79 0.02 -8.23
CA VAL A 299 29.17 -0.10 -6.81
C VAL A 299 28.49 -1.29 -6.10
N PRO A 300 29.00 -1.77 -4.94
CA PRO A 300 28.32 -2.79 -4.15
C PRO A 300 26.90 -2.39 -3.75
N ALA A 301 25.98 -3.37 -3.67
CA ALA A 301 24.59 -3.14 -3.32
C ALA A 301 24.45 -2.55 -1.89
N PRO A 302 23.61 -1.53 -1.66
CA PRO A 302 23.28 -1.07 -0.33
C PRO A 302 22.75 -2.21 0.54
N ALA A 303 23.21 -2.31 1.78
CA ALA A 303 22.84 -3.44 2.63
C ALA A 303 21.33 -3.52 2.92
N ILE A 304 20.59 -2.41 2.78
CA ILE A 304 19.12 -2.39 2.86
C ILE A 304 18.47 -3.17 1.72
N ALA A 305 19.03 -3.06 0.51
CA ALA A 305 18.58 -3.81 -0.66
C ALA A 305 18.87 -5.30 -0.51
N ILE A 306 20.08 -5.64 -0.06
CA ILE A 306 20.48 -7.03 0.19
C ILE A 306 19.52 -7.72 1.16
N ASP A 307 19.16 -7.05 2.26
CA ASP A 307 18.27 -7.62 3.26
C ASP A 307 16.78 -7.58 2.85
N TYR A 308 16.34 -6.62 2.04
CA TYR A 308 14.94 -6.47 1.60
C TYR A 308 14.56 -7.44 0.46
N TRP A 309 15.34 -7.47 -0.63
CA TRP A 309 15.16 -8.38 -1.78
C TRP A 309 15.91 -9.71 -1.65
N ARG A 310 16.49 -9.99 -0.47
CA ARG A 310 17.23 -11.23 -0.15
C ARG A 310 18.33 -11.56 -1.17
N LEU A 311 19.05 -10.53 -1.63
CA LEU A 311 20.11 -10.66 -2.62
C LEU A 311 21.35 -11.38 -2.04
N PRO A 312 22.22 -11.96 -2.89
CA PRO A 312 23.58 -12.35 -2.51
C PRO A 312 24.35 -11.21 -1.80
N LYS A 313 25.28 -11.58 -0.91
CA LYS A 313 26.06 -10.60 -0.10
C LYS A 313 27.07 -9.81 -0.93
N ASP A 314 27.41 -10.32 -2.11
CA ASP A 314 28.33 -9.78 -3.11
C ASP A 314 27.60 -9.06 -4.27
N SER A 315 26.27 -8.94 -4.22
CA SER A 315 25.50 -8.23 -5.24
C SER A 315 25.88 -6.76 -5.39
N THR A 316 25.65 -6.24 -6.60
CA THR A 316 26.02 -4.87 -6.98
C THR A 316 24.79 -4.00 -7.25
N LEU A 317 25.00 -2.70 -7.50
CA LEU A 317 23.96 -1.75 -7.91
C LEU A 317 23.15 -2.25 -9.12
N ARG A 318 23.80 -2.93 -10.08
CA ARG A 318 23.14 -3.58 -11.20
C ARG A 318 22.09 -4.61 -10.79
N ASP A 319 22.39 -5.46 -9.79
CA ASP A 319 21.45 -6.48 -9.30
C ASP A 319 20.26 -5.83 -8.59
N VAL A 320 20.51 -4.75 -7.85
CA VAL A 320 19.46 -3.92 -7.23
C VAL A 320 18.54 -3.33 -8.30
N VAL A 321 19.10 -2.75 -9.36
CA VAL A 321 18.29 -2.19 -10.47
C VAL A 321 17.52 -3.28 -11.23
N LEU A 322 18.04 -4.52 -11.30
CA LEU A 322 17.31 -5.65 -11.88
C LEU A 322 16.05 -6.02 -11.08
N VAL A 323 16.14 -6.10 -9.75
CA VAL A 323 14.98 -6.46 -8.90
C VAL A 323 14.00 -5.30 -8.76
N VAL A 324 14.47 -4.06 -8.63
CA VAL A 324 13.62 -2.86 -8.68
C VAL A 324 12.79 -2.84 -9.96
N ARG A 325 13.41 -3.07 -11.13
CA ARG A 325 12.69 -3.15 -12.41
C ARG A 325 11.66 -4.30 -12.49
N ALA A 326 11.86 -5.37 -11.73
CA ALA A 326 10.88 -6.45 -11.64
C ALA A 326 9.67 -6.04 -10.79
N ASP A 327 9.91 -5.33 -9.68
CA ASP A 327 8.85 -4.71 -8.87
C ASP A 327 7.99 -3.74 -9.72
N GLU A 328 8.61 -2.89 -10.56
CA GLU A 328 7.87 -2.01 -11.49
C GLU A 328 6.94 -2.79 -12.44
N ALA A 329 7.43 -3.92 -12.99
CA ALA A 329 6.66 -4.77 -13.88
C ALA A 329 5.50 -5.49 -13.15
N HIS A 330 5.68 -5.76 -11.85
CA HIS A 330 4.62 -6.23 -10.98
C HIS A 330 3.58 -5.12 -10.72
N HIS A 331 4.00 -3.91 -10.30
CA HIS A 331 3.12 -2.76 -10.07
C HIS A 331 2.32 -2.38 -11.32
N ARG A 332 2.96 -2.40 -12.51
CA ARG A 332 2.32 -2.26 -13.82
C ARG A 332 1.16 -3.25 -13.99
N ASP A 333 1.44 -4.54 -13.81
CA ASP A 333 0.48 -5.62 -14.05
C ASP A 333 -0.70 -5.54 -13.07
N VAL A 334 -0.42 -5.26 -11.78
CA VAL A 334 -1.45 -5.11 -10.74
C VAL A 334 -2.34 -3.89 -11.00
N ASN A 335 -1.78 -2.74 -11.39
CA ASN A 335 -2.56 -1.53 -11.63
C ASN A 335 -3.36 -1.59 -12.94
N HIS A 336 -2.81 -2.16 -14.02
CA HIS A 336 -3.61 -2.43 -15.22
C HIS A 336 -4.76 -3.42 -14.92
N PHE A 337 -4.52 -4.47 -14.13
CA PHE A 337 -5.55 -5.40 -13.69
C PHE A 337 -6.64 -4.73 -12.82
N ALA A 338 -6.25 -3.87 -11.88
CA ALA A 338 -7.18 -3.09 -11.06
C ALA A 338 -8.08 -2.17 -11.91
N SER A 339 -7.51 -1.57 -12.96
CA SER A 339 -8.27 -0.78 -13.94
C SER A 339 -9.25 -1.66 -14.73
N ASP A 340 -8.79 -2.82 -15.21
CA ASP A 340 -9.58 -3.76 -16.02
C ASP A 340 -10.80 -4.31 -15.24
N ILE A 341 -10.65 -4.67 -13.96
CA ILE A 341 -11.77 -5.06 -13.07
C ILE A 341 -12.88 -4.00 -13.12
N HIS A 342 -12.52 -2.73 -13.00
CA HIS A 342 -13.47 -1.62 -13.05
C HIS A 342 -14.05 -1.37 -14.44
N TYR A 343 -13.31 -1.61 -15.54
CA TYR A 343 -13.85 -1.54 -16.90
C TYR A 343 -14.83 -2.68 -17.20
N GLN A 344 -14.63 -3.86 -16.61
CA GLN A 344 -15.55 -5.00 -16.67
C GLN A 344 -16.81 -4.81 -15.80
N GLY A 345 -16.98 -3.66 -15.13
CA GLY A 345 -18.11 -3.37 -14.26
C GLY A 345 -18.05 -4.07 -12.89
N GLN A 346 -16.94 -4.73 -12.57
CA GLN A 346 -16.73 -5.41 -11.30
C GLN A 346 -16.17 -4.44 -10.23
N GLN A 347 -16.16 -4.89 -8.98
CA GLN A 347 -15.50 -4.17 -7.88
C GLN A 347 -14.31 -4.98 -7.38
N LEU A 348 -13.26 -4.27 -6.97
CA LEU A 348 -12.02 -4.84 -6.40
C LEU A 348 -12.28 -5.85 -5.26
N LYS A 349 -13.34 -5.68 -4.46
CA LYS A 349 -13.69 -6.63 -3.40
C LYS A 349 -14.15 -8.01 -3.89
N ASP A 350 -14.64 -8.09 -5.13
CA ASP A 350 -15.22 -9.30 -5.74
C ASP A 350 -14.18 -10.05 -6.60
N SER A 351 -13.06 -9.40 -6.94
CA SER A 351 -11.89 -9.95 -7.65
C SER A 351 -10.65 -9.81 -6.75
N PRO A 352 -10.20 -10.87 -6.05
CA PRO A 352 -9.11 -10.78 -5.07
C PRO A 352 -7.83 -10.16 -5.63
N ALA A 353 -7.17 -9.33 -4.83
CA ALA A 353 -5.86 -8.80 -5.16
C ALA A 353 -4.81 -9.93 -5.25
N PRO A 354 -3.85 -9.87 -6.19
CA PRO A 354 -2.81 -10.88 -6.37
C PRO A 354 -1.71 -10.76 -5.29
N LEU A 355 -2.08 -10.92 -4.01
CA LEU A 355 -1.14 -10.85 -2.89
C LEU A 355 -0.10 -11.96 -2.99
N GLY A 356 1.19 -11.60 -2.85
CA GLY A 356 2.30 -12.54 -2.98
C GLY A 356 2.71 -12.88 -4.42
N TYR A 357 2.12 -12.22 -5.42
CA TYR A 357 2.73 -12.09 -6.74
C TYR A 357 3.88 -11.10 -6.60
N HIS A 358 5.12 -11.55 -6.77
CA HIS A 358 6.35 -10.75 -6.70
C HIS A 358 7.41 -11.41 -7.57
#